data_AF-A0A9D2SY50-F1
#
_entry.id   AF-A0A9D2SY50-F1
#
_cell.length_a   1.000
_cell.length_b   1.000
_cell.length_c   1.000
_cell.angle_alpha   90.00
_cell.angle_beta   90.00
_cell.angle_gamma   90.00
#
_symmetry.space_group_name_H-M   'P 1'
#
loop_
_entity.id
_entity.type
_entity.pdbx_description
1 polymer ?
#
loop_
_entity_poly.entity_id
_entity_poly.type
_entity_poly.pdbx_seq_one_letter_code
_entity_poly.pdbx_strand_id
1 'polypeptide(L)'
;MEGGECRIIVTNIYNPVANLKLPSTMNQVVEDIISNMNTIISDHAEEYGYSVADLFGSNVSAYVQSDGLHPNQEGQQIIAELVCGKYDEMGAEE
;
A
#
# COMPACT_ATOMS: atom_id res chain seq x y z
N MET A 1 -4.21 24.07 -24.91
CA MET A 1 -3.53 23.11 -24.02
C MET A 1 -4.48 21.96 -23.88
N GLU A 2 -4.27 20.88 -24.62
CA GLU A 2 -4.89 19.59 -24.27
C GLU A 2 -4.37 19.25 -22.87
N GLY A 3 -5.26 19.11 -21.90
CA GLY A 3 -4.87 18.71 -20.55
C GLY A 3 -4.29 17.31 -20.63
N GLY A 4 -3.03 17.13 -20.23
CA GLY A 4 -2.41 15.81 -20.21
C GLY A 4 -3.23 14.83 -19.36
N GLU A 5 -3.27 13.56 -19.77
CA GLU A 5 -3.93 12.52 -19.01
C GLU A 5 -3.34 12.45 -17.60
N CYS A 6 -4.21 12.60 -16.59
CA CYS A 6 -3.80 12.50 -15.20
C CYS A 6 -3.66 11.03 -14.83
N ARG A 7 -2.45 10.62 -14.43
CA ARG A 7 -2.18 9.29 -13.87
C ARG A 7 -2.45 9.31 -12.38
N ILE A 8 -3.29 8.39 -11.91
CA ILE A 8 -3.61 8.25 -10.49
C ILE A 8 -3.08 6.91 -9.99
N ILE A 9 -2.29 6.98 -8.91
CA ILE A 9 -1.76 5.81 -8.20
C ILE A 9 -2.33 5.86 -6.78
N VAL A 10 -2.97 4.78 -6.36
CA VAL A 10 -3.44 4.58 -4.99
C VAL A 10 -2.57 3.55 -4.31
N THR A 11 -2.26 3.77 -3.03
CA THR A 11 -1.62 2.76 -2.20
C THR A 11 -2.67 1.94 -1.49
N ASN A 12 -2.54 0.62 -1.48
CA ASN A 12 -3.27 -0.20 -0.52
C ASN A 12 -2.61 -0.09 0.88
N ILE A 13 -3.16 -0.78 1.87
CA ILE A 13 -2.75 -0.69 3.27
C ILE A 13 -1.85 -1.88 3.61
N TYR A 14 -0.68 -1.64 4.19
CA TYR A 14 0.18 -2.71 4.73
C TYR A 14 -0.33 -3.22 6.08
N ASN A 15 0.13 -4.40 6.51
CA ASN A 15 -0.17 -4.93 7.84
C ASN A 15 0.83 -4.41 8.90
N PRO A 16 0.50 -3.41 9.74
CA PRO A 16 1.42 -2.90 10.76
C PRO A 16 1.61 -3.89 11.92
N VAL A 17 0.64 -4.78 12.15
CA VAL A 17 0.70 -5.71 13.29
C VAL A 17 1.37 -7.04 12.96
N ALA A 18 1.84 -7.22 11.72
CA ALA A 18 2.52 -8.44 11.27
C ALA A 18 3.70 -8.84 12.18
N ASN A 19 4.38 -7.84 12.77
CA ASN A 19 5.53 -8.04 13.64
C ASN A 19 5.19 -7.96 15.14
N LEU A 20 3.92 -7.71 15.49
CA LEU A 20 3.48 -7.67 16.88
C LEU A 20 3.16 -9.08 17.38
N LYS A 21 3.55 -9.35 18.64
CA LYS A 21 3.19 -10.59 19.33
C LYS A 21 1.77 -10.51 19.91
N LEU A 22 0.77 -10.38 19.04
CA LEU A 22 -0.63 -10.45 19.46
C LEU A 22 -1.07 -11.92 19.58
N PRO A 23 -2.11 -12.21 20.38
CA PRO A 23 -2.79 -13.51 20.33
C PRO A 23 -3.21 -13.84 18.89
N SER A 24 -3.04 -15.09 18.46
CA SER A 24 -3.26 -15.50 17.06
C SER A 24 -4.64 -15.11 16.52
N THR A 25 -5.70 -15.23 17.32
CA THR A 25 -7.06 -14.81 16.96
C THR A 25 -7.14 -13.31 16.67
N MET A 26 -6.37 -12.47 17.36
CA MET A 26 -6.38 -11.03 17.17
C MET A 26 -5.61 -10.62 15.90
N ASN A 27 -4.49 -11.29 15.60
CA ASN A 27 -3.78 -11.08 14.34
C ASN A 27 -4.68 -11.38 13.14
N GLN A 28 -5.41 -12.49 13.19
CA GLN A 28 -6.31 -12.88 12.11
C GLN A 28 -7.42 -11.84 11.88
N VAL A 29 -8.03 -11.31 12.95
CA VAL A 29 -9.06 -10.26 12.83
C VAL A 29 -8.50 -8.99 12.19
N VAL A 30 -7.29 -8.57 12.55
CA VAL A 30 -6.67 -7.38 11.95
C VAL A 30 -6.32 -7.61 10.48
N GLU A 31 -5.78 -8.78 10.15
CA GLU A 31 -5.52 -9.17 8.76
C GLU A 31 -6.80 -9.18 7.93
N ASP A 32 -7.88 -9.79 8.42
CA ASP A 32 -9.17 -9.84 7.73
C ASP A 32 -9.73 -8.43 7.46
N ILE A 33 -9.62 -7.52 8.43
CA ILE A 33 -10.05 -6.12 8.27
C ILE A 33 -9.22 -5.42 7.19
N ILE A 34 -7.89 -5.56 7.24
CA ILE A 34 -6.99 -4.92 6.27
C ILE A 34 -7.20 -5.50 4.88
N SER A 35 -7.33 -6.82 4.76
CA SER A 35 -7.64 -7.48 3.49
C SER A 35 -8.95 -6.97 2.90
N ASN A 36 -10.01 -6.83 3.70
CA ASN A 36 -11.27 -6.28 3.24
C ASN A 36 -11.15 -4.82 2.78
N MET A 37 -10.40 -3.98 3.51
CA MET A 37 -10.13 -2.60 3.08
C MET A 37 -9.34 -2.56 1.76
N ASN A 38 -8.34 -3.43 1.61
CA ASN A 38 -7.54 -3.52 0.39
C ASN A 38 -8.36 -3.99 -0.81
N THR A 39 -9.28 -4.93 -0.63
CA THR A 39 -10.25 -5.31 -1.67
C THR A 39 -11.07 -4.10 -2.11
N ILE A 40 -11.64 -3.33 -1.18
CA ILE A 40 -12.40 -2.11 -1.53
C ILE A 40 -11.55 -1.11 -2.31
N ILE A 41 -10.29 -0.89 -1.91
CA ILE A 41 -9.35 0.00 -2.62
C ILE A 41 -9.11 -0.51 -4.04
N SER A 42 -8.82 -1.81 -4.20
CA SER A 42 -8.57 -2.44 -5.50
C SER A 42 -9.80 -2.36 -6.42
N ASP A 43 -10.99 -2.64 -5.89
CA ASP A 43 -12.25 -2.60 -6.66
C ASP A 43 -12.51 -1.19 -7.22
N HIS A 44 -12.32 -0.15 -6.40
CA HIS A 44 -12.50 1.24 -6.86
C HIS A 44 -11.34 1.70 -7.77
N ALA A 45 -10.12 1.20 -7.56
CA ALA A 45 -9.01 1.49 -8.46
C ALA A 45 -9.29 0.92 -9.86
N GLU A 46 -9.82 -0.31 -9.94
CA GLU A 46 -10.27 -0.91 -11.19
C GLU A 46 -11.42 -0.11 -11.83
N GLU A 47 -12.44 0.28 -11.05
CA GLU A 47 -13.58 1.07 -11.53
C GLU A 47 -13.15 2.39 -12.18
N TYR A 48 -12.15 3.08 -11.60
CA TYR A 48 -11.70 4.39 -12.07
C TYR A 48 -10.44 4.36 -12.95
N GLY A 49 -9.88 3.18 -13.25
CA GLY A 49 -8.67 3.05 -14.06
C GLY A 49 -7.41 3.57 -13.35
N TYR A 50 -7.35 3.47 -12.03
CA TYR A 50 -6.17 3.85 -11.23
C TYR A 50 -5.22 2.66 -11.09
N SER A 51 -3.92 2.96 -10.96
CA SER A 51 -2.91 1.95 -10.63
C SER A 51 -2.82 1.75 -9.11
N VAL A 52 -2.59 0.52 -8.68
CA VAL A 52 -2.40 0.19 -7.26
C VAL A 52 -0.92 -0.05 -6.96
N ALA A 53 -0.37 0.69 -6.01
CA ALA A 53 0.91 0.38 -5.37
C ALA A 53 0.66 -0.54 -4.17
N ASP A 54 1.21 -1.76 -4.24
CA ASP A 54 0.99 -2.80 -3.23
C ASP A 54 1.93 -2.64 -2.04
N LEU A 55 1.41 -2.04 -0.96
CA LEU A 55 2.07 -1.97 0.33
C LEU A 55 1.81 -3.23 1.18
N PHE A 56 0.72 -3.96 0.96
CA PHE A 56 0.41 -5.18 1.72
C PHE A 56 1.42 -6.30 1.50
N GLY A 57 1.85 -6.49 0.26
CA GLY A 57 2.94 -7.43 -0.08
C GLY A 57 4.35 -6.93 0.23
N SER A 58 4.50 -5.71 0.77
CA SER A 58 5.80 -5.08 1.01
C SER A 58 6.41 -5.43 2.39
N ASN A 59 7.66 -5.02 2.59
CA ASN A 59 8.36 -5.12 3.87
C ASN A 59 8.21 -3.87 4.76
N VAL A 60 7.29 -2.94 4.48
CA VAL A 60 7.09 -1.69 5.25
C VAL A 60 6.84 -1.95 6.74
N SER A 61 6.20 -3.06 7.09
CA SER A 61 5.91 -3.42 8.49
C SER A 61 7.16 -3.61 9.37
N ALA A 62 8.34 -3.83 8.77
CA ALA A 62 9.61 -3.92 9.49
C ALA A 62 10.18 -2.54 9.87
N TYR A 63 9.67 -1.46 9.27
CA TYR A 63 10.22 -0.10 9.35
C TYR A 63 9.17 0.87 9.90
N VAL A 64 8.71 0.59 11.11
CA VAL A 64 7.70 1.40 11.82
C VAL A 64 8.32 2.32 12.87
N GLN A 65 7.55 3.29 13.33
CA GLN A 65 7.87 4.21 14.40
C GLN A 65 7.78 3.50 15.76
N SER A 66 8.09 4.22 16.84
CA SER A 66 8.02 3.69 18.20
C SER A 66 6.61 3.30 18.65
N ASP A 67 5.57 3.73 17.93
CA ASP A 67 4.18 3.30 18.16
C ASP A 67 3.89 1.89 17.62
N GLY A 68 4.81 1.31 16.85
CA GLY A 68 4.64 0.00 16.22
C GLY A 68 3.58 -0.03 15.11
N LEU A 69 3.09 1.13 14.68
CA LEU A 69 2.00 1.26 13.72
C LEU A 69 2.44 2.01 12.48
N HIS A 70 2.91 3.25 12.57
CA HIS A 70 3.14 4.11 11.41
C HIS A 70 4.54 3.90 10.81
N PRO A 71 4.77 4.07 9.50
CA PRO A 71 6.09 3.91 8.91
C PRO A 71 7.04 5.01 9.42
N ASN A 72 8.29 4.64 9.70
CA ASN A 72 9.37 5.58 9.98
C ASN A 72 9.99 6.09 8.66
N GLN A 73 11.10 6.83 8.72
CA GLN A 73 11.75 7.37 7.52
C GLN A 73 12.12 6.30 6.48
N GLU A 74 12.63 5.15 6.90
CA GLU A 74 12.98 4.04 6.00
C GLU A 74 11.72 3.39 5.43
N GLY A 75 10.66 3.23 6.25
CA GLY A 75 9.37 2.75 5.78
C GLY A 75 8.72 3.67 4.74
N GLN A 76 8.82 4.98 4.94
CA GLN A 76 8.34 5.99 3.97
C GLN A 76 9.15 5.95 2.67
N GLN A 77 10.45 5.68 2.75
CA GLN A 77 11.29 5.51 1.56
C GLN A 77 10.85 4.30 0.72
N ILE A 78 10.54 3.17 1.36
CA ILE A 78 10.00 1.98 0.66
C ILE A 78 8.67 2.30 -0.03
N ILE A 79 7.76 3.02 0.66
CA ILE A 79 6.49 3.46 0.06
C ILE A 79 6.74 4.34 -1.16
N ALA A 80 7.66 5.30 -1.07
CA ALA A 80 8.01 6.18 -2.18
C ALA A 80 8.57 5.38 -3.38
N GLU A 81 9.45 4.41 -3.14
CA GLU A 81 10.00 3.54 -4.18
C GLU A 81 8.94 2.70 -4.88
N LEU A 82 7.96 2.16 -4.14
CA LEU A 82 6.84 1.41 -4.71
C LEU A 82 5.95 2.28 -5.60
N VAL A 83 5.66 3.51 -5.15
CA VAL A 83 4.85 4.46 -5.94
C VAL A 83 5.60 4.92 -7.18
N CYS A 84 6.88 5.26 -7.06
CA CYS A 84 7.72 5.62 -8.21
C CYS A 84 7.86 4.45 -9.19
N GLY A 85 8.06 3.23 -8.70
CA GLY A 85 8.12 2.03 -9.54
C GLY A 85 6.82 1.83 -10.33
N LYS A 86 5.66 2.03 -9.69
CA LYS A 86 4.37 2.00 -10.41
C LYS A 86 4.23 3.11 -11.44
N TYR A 87 4.70 4.31 -11.12
CA TYR A 87 4.70 5.42 -12.08
C TYR A 87 5.54 5.12 -13.32
N ASP A 88 6.72 4.51 -13.12
CA ASP A 88 7.62 4.11 -14.21
C ASP A 88 7.03 2.99 -15.07
N GLU A 89 6.40 1.98 -14.45
CA GLU A 89 5.68 0.91 -15.17
C GLU A 89 4.58 1.48 -16.10
N MET A 90 3.83 2.48 -15.63
CA MET A 90 2.80 3.17 -16.43
C MET A 90 3.38 4.00 -17.59
N GLY A 91 4.68 4.31 -17.59
CA GLY A 91 5.38 5.00 -18.67
C GLY A 91 6.15 4.08 -19.61
N ALA A 92 6.31 2.80 -19.27
CA ALA A 92 7.04 1.81 -20.07
C ALA A 92 6.17 1.07 -21.10
N GLU A 93 4.86 1.35 -21.13
CA GLU A 93 3.91 0.80 -22.11
C GLU A 93 3.85 1.57 -23.45
N GLU A 94 4.79 2.48 -23.70
CA GLU A 94 4.95 3.22 -24.98
C GLU A 94 5.78 2.47 -26.04
#